data_AF-A0A2N2RKQ9-F1
#
_entry.id   AF-A0A2N2RKQ9-F1
#
_cell.length_a   1.000
_cell.length_b   1.000
_cell.length_c   1.000
_cell.angle_alpha   90.00
_cell.angle_beta   90.00
_cell.angle_gamma   90.00
#
_symmetry.space_group_name_H-M   'P 1'
#
loop_
_entity.id
_entity.type
_entity.pdbx_description
1 polymer ?
#
loop_
_entity_poly.entity_id
_entity_poly.type
_entity_poly.pdbx_seq_one_letter_code
_entity_poly.pdbx_strand_id
1 'polypeptide(L)'
;MDTKSQRDITRKLKVLNYAVEHRNVAKTCRHFSIARETFYRWKRAYLAKGELGLIDSRPCPENPALRVSKEFEEKIIHLRTTYHFGPLKISWYLKKFLDINVSRTGCYGVLKCTSSDLI
;
A
#
# COMPACT_ATOMS: atom_id res chain seq x y z
N MET A 1 -9.88 -7.56 -6.51
CA MET A 1 -8.56 -8.04 -6.04
C MET A 1 -7.59 -7.94 -7.20
N ASP A 2 -6.56 -7.12 -7.06
CA ASP A 2 -5.56 -6.88 -8.11
C ASP A 2 -4.77 -8.17 -8.46
N THR A 3 -4.54 -8.42 -9.75
CA THR A 3 -3.85 -9.63 -10.25
C THR A 3 -2.41 -9.73 -9.74
N LYS A 4 -1.76 -8.60 -9.49
CA LYS A 4 -0.40 -8.56 -8.92
C LYS A 4 -0.42 -8.94 -7.44
N SER A 5 -1.37 -8.39 -6.68
CA SER A 5 -1.60 -8.76 -5.28
C SER A 5 -1.84 -10.26 -5.10
N GLN A 6 -2.63 -10.89 -5.98
CA GLN A 6 -2.87 -12.34 -5.94
C GLN A 6 -1.61 -13.18 -6.21
N ARG A 7 -0.75 -12.74 -7.15
CA ARG A 7 0.53 -13.39 -7.44
C ARG A 7 1.47 -13.30 -6.24
N ASP A 8 1.52 -12.14 -5.58
CA ASP A 8 2.34 -11.93 -4.39
C ASP A 8 1.90 -12.81 -3.22
N ILE A 9 0.59 -12.92 -2.98
CA ILE A 9 0.01 -13.83 -1.98
C ILE A 9 0.42 -15.27 -2.29
N THR A 10 0.17 -15.74 -3.51
CA THR A 10 0.48 -17.11 -3.94
C THR A 10 1.95 -17.45 -3.74
N ARG A 11 2.85 -16.53 -4.13
CA ARG A 11 4.30 -16.71 -3.96
C ARG A 11 4.69 -16.80 -2.48
N LYS A 12 4.20 -15.87 -1.65
CA LYS A 12 4.54 -15.82 -0.22
C LYS A 12 3.96 -17.02 0.55
N LEU A 13 2.75 -17.47 0.21
CA LEU A 13 2.14 -18.69 0.75
C LEU A 13 2.95 -19.93 0.41
N LYS A 14 3.43 -20.06 -0.84
CA LYS A 14 4.28 -21.19 -1.25
C LYS A 14 5.53 -21.32 -0.37
N VAL A 15 6.18 -20.18 -0.06
CA VAL A 15 7.35 -20.14 0.82
C VAL A 15 7.00 -20.57 2.25
N LEU A 16 5.89 -20.08 2.80
CA LEU A 16 5.44 -20.43 4.15
C LEU A 16 5.08 -21.91 4.26
N ASN A 17 4.35 -22.45 3.29
CA ASN A 17 3.96 -23.86 3.25
C ASN A 17 5.18 -24.78 3.15
N TYR A 18 6.14 -24.45 2.29
CA TYR A 18 7.40 -25.20 2.18
C TYR A 18 8.20 -25.21 3.50
N ALA A 19 8.16 -24.12 4.27
CA ALA A 19 8.81 -24.08 5.58
C ALA A 19 8.13 -24.98 6.62
N VAL A 20 6.80 -25.11 6.55
CA VAL A 20 6.02 -26.02 7.41
C VAL A 20 6.35 -27.48 7.08
N GLU A 21 6.40 -27.81 5.79
CA GLU A 21 6.65 -29.17 5.30
C GLU A 21 8.06 -29.67 5.66
N HIS A 22 9.08 -28.84 5.46
CA HIS A 22 10.47 -29.22 5.72
C HIS A 22 10.95 -28.95 7.17
N ARG A 23 10.13 -28.29 8.01
CA ARG A 23 10.45 -27.87 9.39
C ARG A 23 11.80 -27.15 9.57
N ASN A 24 12.40 -26.64 8.49
CA ASN A 24 13.73 -26.02 8.51
C ASN A 24 13.72 -24.71 7.71
N VAL A 25 13.55 -23.61 8.44
CA VAL A 25 13.48 -22.25 7.88
C VAL A 25 14.76 -21.86 7.15
N ALA A 26 15.94 -22.27 7.63
CA ALA A 26 17.21 -21.91 7.00
C ALA A 26 17.35 -22.56 5.62
N LYS A 27 16.95 -23.83 5.48
CA LYS A 27 16.93 -24.55 4.20
C LYS A 27 15.93 -23.91 3.23
N THR A 28 14.73 -23.59 3.71
CA THR A 28 13.72 -22.89 2.93
C THR A 28 14.21 -21.52 2.43
N CYS A 29 14.85 -20.73 3.29
CA CYS A 29 15.37 -19.41 2.92
C CYS A 29 16.45 -19.49 1.83
N ARG A 30 17.33 -20.51 1.90
CA ARG A 30 18.33 -20.79 0.86
C ARG A 30 17.67 -21.21 -0.45
N HIS A 31 16.65 -22.07 -0.38
CA HIS A 31 15.94 -22.58 -1.56
C HIS A 31 15.23 -21.46 -2.34
N PHE A 32 14.55 -20.54 -1.63
CA PHE A 32 13.83 -19.43 -2.25
C PHE A 32 14.65 -18.14 -2.39
N SER A 33 15.94 -18.16 -2.03
CA SER A 33 16.82 -16.98 -2.04
C SER A 33 16.22 -15.77 -1.32
N ILE A 34 15.69 -16.00 -0.11
CA ILE A 34 15.11 -14.95 0.74
C ILE A 34 15.94 -14.77 2.01
N ALA A 35 16.00 -13.53 2.49
CA ALA A 35 16.55 -13.25 3.81
C ALA A 35 15.65 -13.84 4.90
N ARG A 36 16.25 -14.34 5.98
CA ARG A 36 15.52 -14.90 7.14
C ARG A 36 14.59 -13.86 7.76
N GLU A 37 15.02 -12.61 7.83
CA GLU A 37 14.22 -11.51 8.36
C GLU A 37 12.91 -11.32 7.57
N THR A 38 12.99 -11.36 6.23
CA THR A 38 11.83 -11.28 5.35
C THR A 38 10.85 -12.42 5.60
N PHE A 39 11.36 -13.64 5.80
CA PHE A 39 10.53 -14.80 6.14
C PHE A 39 9.76 -14.58 7.45
N TYR A 40 10.44 -14.16 8.52
CA TYR A 40 9.78 -13.90 9.80
C TYR A 40 8.81 -12.72 9.73
N ARG A 41 9.10 -11.71 8.91
CA ARG A 41 8.17 -10.61 8.63
C ARG A 41 6.87 -11.13 7.99
N TRP A 42 6.98 -11.96 6.95
CA TRP A 42 5.81 -12.58 6.31
C TRP A 42 5.05 -13.52 7.23
N LYS A 43 5.75 -14.35 8.02
CA LYS A 43 5.12 -15.22 9.01
C LYS A 43 4.32 -14.44 10.04
N ARG A 44 4.89 -13.36 10.60
CA ARG A 44 4.19 -12.47 11.54
C ARG A 44 2.98 -11.80 10.90
N ALA A 45 3.12 -11.30 9.67
CA ALA A 45 2.02 -10.67 8.96
C ALA A 45 0.87 -11.65 8.65
N TYR A 46 1.21 -12.88 8.26
CA TYR A 46 0.25 -13.96 8.04
C TYR A 46 -0.49 -14.35 9.32
N LEU A 47 0.22 -14.47 10.45
CA LEU A 47 -0.42 -14.76 11.74
C LEU A 47 -1.36 -13.64 12.21
N ALA A 48 -1.05 -12.38 11.89
CA ALA A 48 -1.86 -11.24 12.33
C ALA A 48 -3.10 -11.00 11.45
N LYS A 49 -2.99 -11.20 10.13
CA LYS A 49 -4.01 -10.76 9.15
C LYS A 49 -4.36 -11.83 8.09
N GLY A 50 -3.86 -13.05 8.22
CA GLY A 50 -4.03 -14.11 7.23
C GLY A 50 -3.39 -13.75 5.89
N GLU A 51 -4.03 -14.15 4.79
CA GLU A 51 -3.55 -13.89 3.42
C GLU A 51 -3.47 -12.40 3.10
N LEU A 52 -4.34 -11.57 3.68
CA LEU A 52 -4.32 -10.11 3.50
C LEU A 52 -3.02 -9.48 4.04
N GLY A 53 -2.40 -10.11 5.05
CA GLY A 53 -1.11 -9.68 5.56
C GLY A 53 0.07 -9.92 4.62
N LEU A 54 -0.11 -10.75 3.59
CA LEU A 54 0.91 -11.05 2.59
C LEU A 54 0.83 -10.13 1.38
N ILE A 55 -0.19 -9.29 1.26
CA ILE A 55 -0.27 -8.28 0.19
C ILE A 55 0.82 -7.24 0.40
N ASP A 56 1.58 -6.94 -0.65
CA ASP A 56 2.60 -5.90 -0.62
C ASP A 56 1.94 -4.51 -0.58
N SER A 57 1.64 -4.04 0.62
CA SER A 57 0.98 -2.77 0.89
C SER A 57 1.99 -1.63 0.99
N ARG A 58 2.67 -1.27 -0.10
CA ARG A 58 3.49 -0.04 -0.10
C ARG A 58 3.25 0.86 -1.31
N PRO A 59 2.26 1.75 -1.19
CA PRO A 59 2.28 3.02 -1.90
C PRO A 59 2.36 4.25 -0.99
N CYS A 60 2.14 4.12 0.33
CA CYS A 60 1.98 5.27 1.23
C CYS A 60 3.12 5.48 2.24
N PRO A 61 3.37 6.75 2.62
CA PRO A 61 4.34 7.07 3.66
C PRO A 61 3.92 6.45 5.00
N GLU A 62 4.89 5.85 5.69
CA GLU A 62 4.72 5.19 6.98
C GLU A 62 4.42 6.18 8.11
N ASN A 63 4.81 7.46 7.95
CA ASN A 63 4.61 8.50 8.97
C ASN A 63 3.23 9.19 8.82
N PRO A 64 2.27 8.96 9.73
CA PRO A 64 0.94 9.57 9.66
C PRO A 64 0.96 11.09 9.88
N ALA A 65 1.96 11.63 10.56
CA ALA A 65 2.05 13.07 10.85
C ALA A 65 2.31 13.92 9.58
N LEU A 66 2.92 13.32 8.56
CA LEU A 66 3.14 13.97 7.27
C LEU A 66 1.99 13.71 6.29
N ARG A 67 1.00 12.90 6.70
CA ARG A 67 -0.13 12.53 5.87
C ARG A 67 -1.20 13.62 5.95
N VAL A 68 -1.80 13.89 4.80
CA VAL A 68 -2.95 14.77 4.69
C VAL A 68 -4.10 14.17 5.52
N SER A 69 -4.85 14.99 6.26
CA SER A 69 -6.00 14.51 7.05
C SER A 69 -7.00 13.76 6.15
N LYS A 70 -7.62 12.69 6.67
CA LYS A 70 -8.57 11.86 5.91
C LYS A 70 -9.69 12.68 5.25
N GLU A 71 -10.20 13.70 5.94
CA GLU A 71 -11.22 14.61 5.41
C GLU A 71 -10.77 15.32 4.13
N PHE A 72 -9.48 15.67 4.05
CA PHE A 72 -8.91 16.29 2.87
C PHE A 72 -8.58 15.26 1.77
N GLU A 73 -8.20 14.04 2.15
CA GLU A 73 -8.01 12.94 1.20
C GLU A 73 -9.30 12.64 0.43
N GLU A 74 -10.43 12.53 1.13
CA GLU A 74 -11.75 12.30 0.53
C GLU A 74 -12.12 13.39 -0.47
N LYS A 75 -11.87 14.66 -0.13
CA LYS A 75 -12.10 15.80 -1.03
C LYS A 75 -11.20 15.75 -2.26
N ILE A 76 -9.92 15.41 -2.09
CA ILE A 76 -8.96 15.25 -3.20
C ILE A 76 -9.40 14.12 -4.13
N ILE A 77 -9.82 12.98 -3.57
CA ILE A 77 -10.32 11.82 -4.32
C ILE A 77 -11.58 12.18 -5.08
N HIS A 78 -12.54 12.84 -4.43
CA HIS A 78 -13.77 13.29 -5.08
C HIS A 78 -13.50 14.20 -6.29
N LEU A 79 -12.61 15.19 -6.13
CA LEU A 79 -12.22 16.08 -7.24
C LEU A 79 -11.53 15.32 -8.38
N ARG A 80 -10.79 14.25 -8.06
CA ARG A 80 -10.14 13.39 -9.05
C ARG A 80 -11.13 12.49 -9.78
N THR A 81 -12.12 11.94 -9.11
CA THR A 81 -13.10 11.01 -9.71
C THR A 81 -14.17 11.74 -10.50
N THR A 82 -14.67 12.87 -10.00
CA THR A 82 -15.74 13.63 -10.67
C THR A 82 -15.24 14.48 -11.83
N TYR A 83 -14.09 15.15 -11.68
CA TYR A 83 -13.61 16.15 -12.64
C TYR A 83 -12.27 15.81 -13.30
N HIS A 84 -11.64 14.69 -12.91
CA HIS A 84 -10.34 14.24 -13.43
C HIS A 84 -9.21 15.27 -13.31
N PHE A 85 -9.29 16.15 -12.32
CA PHE A 85 -8.29 17.21 -12.12
C PHE A 85 -6.91 16.65 -11.78
N GLY A 86 -5.88 17.34 -12.26
CA GLY A 86 -4.49 17.09 -11.86
C GLY A 86 -4.17 17.66 -10.48
N PRO A 87 -3.08 17.23 -9.82
CA PRO A 87 -2.75 17.61 -8.45
C PRO A 87 -2.61 19.13 -8.23
N LEU A 88 -2.10 19.86 -9.23
CA LEU A 88 -2.00 21.32 -9.18
C LEU A 88 -3.38 21.98 -9.18
N LYS A 89 -4.29 21.52 -10.05
CA LYS A 89 -5.64 22.06 -10.19
C LYS A 89 -6.50 21.75 -8.96
N ILE A 90 -6.30 20.57 -8.35
CA ILE A 90 -6.92 20.19 -7.08
C ILE A 90 -6.47 21.14 -5.96
N SER A 91 -5.15 21.34 -5.78
CA SER A 91 -4.61 22.26 -4.77
C SER A 91 -5.17 23.69 -4.94
N TRP A 92 -5.23 24.18 -6.17
CA TRP A 92 -5.82 25.49 -6.48
C TRP A 92 -7.32 25.55 -6.14
N TYR A 93 -8.09 24.52 -6.50
CA TYR A 93 -9.53 24.45 -6.24
C TYR A 93 -9.82 24.43 -4.74
N LEU A 94 -9.09 23.61 -3.98
CA LEU A 94 -9.21 23.52 -2.53
C LEU A 94 -8.94 24.86 -1.85
N LYS A 95 -7.88 25.56 -2.28
CA LYS A 95 -7.56 26.88 -1.75
C LYS A 95 -8.62 27.92 -2.09
N LYS A 96 -9.16 27.90 -3.32
CA LYS A 96 -10.08 28.92 -3.80
C LYS A 96 -11.50 28.78 -3.26
N PHE A 97 -12.02 27.57 -3.18
CA PHE A 97 -13.44 27.32 -2.85
C PHE A 97 -13.68 26.81 -1.43
N LEU A 98 -12.66 26.21 -0.80
CA LEU A 98 -12.79 25.62 0.54
C LEU A 98 -11.89 26.28 1.58
N ASP A 99 -11.05 27.26 1.18
CA ASP A 99 -10.02 27.91 2.00
C ASP A 99 -9.02 26.93 2.65
N ILE A 100 -8.83 25.76 2.04
CA ILE A 100 -7.92 24.73 2.55
C ILE A 100 -6.59 24.83 1.80
N ASN A 101 -5.50 25.03 2.53
CA ASN A 101 -4.16 25.07 1.97
C ASN A 101 -3.51 23.68 1.98
N VAL A 102 -3.58 22.97 0.84
CA VAL A 102 -2.84 21.72 0.60
C VAL A 102 -1.81 21.95 -0.48
N SER A 103 -0.56 21.55 -0.23
CA SER A 103 0.51 21.64 -1.23
C SER A 103 0.25 20.70 -2.41
N ARG A 104 0.72 21.08 -3.61
CA ARG A 104 0.68 20.22 -4.80
C ARG A 104 1.27 18.84 -4.53
N THR A 105 2.35 18.77 -3.76
CA THR A 105 3.04 17.53 -3.35
C THR A 105 2.17 16.69 -2.41
N GLY A 106 1.46 17.31 -1.47
CA GLY A 106 0.47 16.63 -0.63
C GLY A 106 -0.63 15.98 -1.48
N CYS A 107 -1.22 16.73 -2.42
CA CYS A 107 -2.22 16.20 -3.35
C CYS A 107 -1.66 15.06 -4.22
N TYR A 108 -0.43 15.20 -4.75
CA TYR A 108 0.22 14.14 -5.51
C TYR A 108 0.44 12.87 -4.68
N GLY A 109 0.87 13.01 -3.42
CA GLY A 109 1.06 11.90 -2.49
C GLY A 109 -0.23 11.12 -2.25
N VAL A 110 -1.34 11.82 -2.01
CA VAL A 110 -2.68 11.21 -1.86
C VAL A 110 -3.07 10.47 -3.15
N LEU A 111 -2.94 11.10 -4.31
CA LEU A 111 -3.25 10.45 -5.58
C LEU A 111 -2.40 9.21 -5.83
N LYS A 112 -1.09 9.25 -5.52
CA LYS A 112 -0.19 8.10 -5.67
C LYS A 112 -0.54 6.96 -4.72
N CYS A 113 -0.99 7.30 -3.51
CA CYS A 113 -1.49 6.36 -2.51
C CYS A 113 -2.76 5.65 -2.96
N THR A 114 -3.76 6.40 -3.44
CA THR A 114 -5.10 5.89 -3.73
C THR A 114 -5.25 5.32 -5.15
N SER A 115 -4.31 5.59 -6.08
CA SER A 115 -4.42 5.11 -7.47
C SER A 115 -4.45 3.58 -7.59
N SER A 116 -4.02 2.82 -6.58
CA SER A 116 -4.20 1.36 -6.54
C SER A 116 -5.61 0.89 -6.18
N ASP A 117 -6.46 1.77 -5.62
CA ASP A 117 -7.84 1.43 -5.20
C ASP A 117 -8.91 1.95 -6.20
N LEU A 118 -8.53 2.79 -7.17
CA LEU A 118 -9.44 3.46 -8.11
C LEU A 118 -9.35 2.96 -9.57
N ILE A 119 -8.55 1.91 -9.84
CA ILE A 119 -8.46 1.23 -11.15
C ILE A 119 -8.72 -0.26 -10.95
#